data_AF-A0AAV0F7E2-F1
#
_entry.id   AF-A0AAV0F7E2-F1
#
_cell.length_a   1.000
_cell.length_b   1.000
_cell.length_c   1.000
_cell.angle_alpha   90.00
_cell.angle_beta   90.00
_cell.angle_gamma   90.00
#
_symmetry.space_group_name_H-M   'P 1'
#
loop_
_entity.id
_entity.type
_entity.pdbx_description
1 polymer ?
#
loop_
_entity_poly.entity_id
_entity_poly.type
_entity_poly.pdbx_seq_one_letter_code
_entity_poly.pdbx_strand_id
1 'polypeptide(L)'
;MRIPRNLLLLLMIALHFLFCTYTGEQRVRAFTGAYGINYGRVANNIPSPDKVAKLLRAAKIKNVRIYDANHSVIKAFGGTGLELVVGLPNSEVKGVSSNAGRALDWVKDNVQAFIPHTDIVGIAVGNEVLGGSDDDDDELSAALLHAVKNIHNATQKLGISDAIQITTAHSQAVFANSYPPSSCTFKESVAHLMKPLLQFFSEIRSPFCLNVYPFLAYTYNSDKININYALLGINRGVFDNKTHLHYDNLLDAQIDAAYAALEDAGYRETDVIVTETGWASHGGINEPAATKVNARTYNYNLRKRLAKRKGTPLRPNTVLKAYIFALFNENLKPGPFSEKNYGLFKADGRISYDIGFSGLSNLVSKGIMHASGVLSTNVGHMGVALTFFTFIVMNLF
;
A
#
# COMPACT_ATOMS: atom_id res chain seq x y z
N MET A 1 35.03 -3.06 -52.84
CA MET A 1 35.73 -2.42 -51.70
C MET A 1 35.69 -3.42 -50.53
N ARG A 2 36.82 -4.02 -50.13
CA ARG A 2 36.84 -5.04 -49.06
C ARG A 2 36.81 -4.34 -47.70
N ILE A 3 35.80 -4.64 -46.88
CA ILE A 3 35.75 -4.17 -45.50
C ILE A 3 36.93 -4.81 -44.74
N PRO A 4 37.79 -4.03 -44.06
CA PRO A 4 38.89 -4.57 -43.29
C PRO A 4 38.37 -5.52 -42.21
N ARG A 5 39.00 -6.68 -42.05
CA ARG A 5 38.59 -7.72 -41.09
C ARG A 5 38.48 -7.20 -39.64
N ASN A 6 39.30 -6.20 -39.29
CA ASN A 6 39.26 -5.54 -37.98
C ASN A 6 38.03 -4.64 -37.80
N LEU A 7 37.55 -4.01 -38.88
CA LEU A 7 36.34 -3.17 -38.86
C LEU A 7 35.09 -4.03 -38.72
N LEU A 8 35.06 -5.20 -39.35
CA LEU A 8 33.97 -6.18 -39.20
C LEU A 8 33.90 -6.72 -37.76
N LEU A 9 35.05 -7.02 -37.16
CA LEU A 9 35.12 -7.48 -35.77
C LEU A 9 34.63 -6.41 -34.77
N LEU A 10 35.03 -5.15 -34.97
CA LEU A 10 34.55 -4.01 -34.17
C LEU A 10 33.03 -3.81 -34.29
N LEU A 11 32.48 -3.94 -35.50
CA LEU A 11 31.03 -3.85 -35.72
C LEU A 11 30.28 -5.00 -35.04
N MET A 12 30.80 -6.23 -35.08
CA MET A 12 30.19 -7.36 -34.39
C MET A 12 30.24 -7.21 -32.86
N ILE A 13 31.35 -6.71 -32.31
CA ILE A 13 31.47 -6.42 -30.87
C ILE A 13 30.52 -5.29 -30.47
N ALA A 14 30.44 -4.21 -31.26
CA ALA A 14 29.51 -3.11 -31.02
C ALA A 14 28.04 -3.56 -31.09
N LEU A 15 27.68 -4.42 -32.05
CA LEU A 15 26.35 -5.04 -32.15
C LEU A 15 26.08 -5.99 -30.97
N HIS A 16 27.08 -6.73 -30.49
CA HIS A 16 26.96 -7.58 -29.30
C HIS A 16 26.73 -6.75 -28.04
N PHE A 17 27.44 -5.63 -27.87
CA PHE A 17 27.17 -4.69 -26.77
C PHE A 17 25.81 -4.00 -26.93
N LEU A 18 25.38 -3.64 -28.15
CA LEU A 18 24.04 -3.08 -28.39
C LEU A 18 22.93 -4.07 -28.04
N PHE A 19 23.10 -5.36 -28.40
CA PHE A 19 22.15 -6.44 -28.08
C PHE A 19 22.18 -6.84 -26.59
N CYS A 20 23.37 -6.91 -25.97
CA CYS A 20 23.52 -7.20 -24.55
C CYS A 20 23.07 -6.04 -23.64
N THR A 21 23.02 -4.80 -24.13
CA THR A 21 22.41 -3.68 -23.39
C THR A 21 20.88 -3.63 -23.45
N TYR A 22 20.23 -4.45 -24.29
CA TYR A 22 18.78 -4.46 -24.45
C TYR A 22 18.06 -5.64 -23.77
N THR A 23 18.81 -6.54 -23.11
CA THR A 23 18.25 -7.60 -22.25
C THR A 23 18.39 -7.26 -20.76
N GLY A 24 18.34 -5.98 -20.41
CA GLY A 24 18.00 -5.62 -19.04
C GLY A 24 16.53 -5.98 -18.85
N GLU A 25 16.23 -7.20 -18.40
CA GLU A 25 14.88 -7.64 -18.09
C GLU A 25 14.24 -6.65 -17.12
N GLN A 26 13.41 -5.73 -17.66
CA GLN A 26 12.75 -4.69 -16.89
C GLN A 26 11.91 -5.38 -15.81
N ARG A 27 12.19 -5.07 -14.54
CA ARG A 27 11.31 -5.47 -13.45
C ARG A 27 10.15 -4.50 -13.42
N VAL A 28 8.93 -5.00 -13.40
CA VAL A 28 7.72 -4.16 -13.29
C VAL A 28 7.87 -3.29 -12.03
N ARG A 29 7.98 -1.97 -12.22
CA ARG A 29 8.18 -1.03 -11.12
C ARG A 29 6.83 -0.51 -10.63
N ALA A 30 6.19 -1.26 -9.74
CA ALA A 30 4.87 -0.91 -9.19
C ALA A 30 4.89 0.01 -7.96
N PHE A 31 6.06 0.59 -7.63
CA PHE A 31 6.18 1.49 -6.47
C PHE A 31 7.27 2.53 -6.72
N THR A 32 6.87 3.80 -6.75
CA THR A 32 7.76 4.95 -6.86
C THR A 32 8.20 5.47 -5.49
N GLY A 33 9.51 5.52 -5.24
CA GLY A 33 10.05 6.03 -3.98
C GLY A 33 9.87 5.01 -2.84
N ALA A 34 9.37 5.46 -1.69
CA ALA A 34 9.31 4.67 -0.45
C ALA A 34 7.98 4.79 0.32
N TYR A 35 7.12 5.75 -0.02
CA TYR A 35 5.91 6.08 0.73
C TYR A 35 4.65 5.90 -0.12
N GLY A 36 3.71 5.09 0.36
CA GLY A 36 2.38 4.90 -0.21
C GLY A 36 1.30 5.03 0.87
N ILE A 37 0.03 5.00 0.46
CA ILE A 37 -1.10 5.07 1.38
C ILE A 37 -2.18 4.05 1.01
N ASN A 38 -2.79 3.43 2.02
CA ASN A 38 -3.98 2.61 1.84
C ASN A 38 -5.21 3.52 1.79
N TYR A 39 -5.96 3.48 0.69
CA TYR A 39 -7.25 4.17 0.57
C TYR A 39 -8.39 3.18 0.88
N GLY A 40 -8.52 2.89 2.18
CA GLY A 40 -9.66 2.15 2.74
C GLY A 40 -10.95 2.97 2.64
N ARG A 41 -12.06 2.26 2.41
CA ARG A 41 -13.39 2.85 2.17
C ARG A 41 -14.51 2.09 2.87
N VAL A 42 -14.23 1.37 3.94
CA VAL A 42 -15.24 0.79 4.83
C VAL A 42 -15.81 1.92 5.70
N ALA A 43 -16.43 2.89 5.03
CA ALA A 43 -16.89 4.15 5.58
C ALA A 43 -18.00 4.74 4.71
N ASN A 44 -18.90 5.53 5.29
CA ASN A 44 -20.00 6.19 4.57
C ASN A 44 -19.94 7.73 4.66
N ASN A 45 -18.87 8.29 5.22
CA ASN A 45 -18.75 9.73 5.52
C ASN A 45 -17.47 10.37 4.98
N ILE A 46 -16.71 9.66 4.13
CA ILE A 46 -15.43 10.12 3.57
C ILE A 46 -15.63 10.89 2.24
N PRO A 47 -14.65 11.69 1.78
CA PRO A 47 -14.76 12.50 0.57
C PRO A 47 -14.89 11.63 -0.70
N SER A 48 -15.45 12.23 -1.76
CA SER A 48 -15.53 11.58 -3.07
C SER A 48 -14.15 11.27 -3.65
N PRO A 49 -14.03 10.25 -4.54
CA PRO A 49 -12.77 9.88 -5.17
C PRO A 49 -12.00 11.05 -5.81
N ASP A 50 -12.67 11.99 -6.48
CA ASP A 50 -12.02 13.17 -7.09
C ASP A 50 -11.38 14.09 -6.05
N LYS A 51 -12.04 14.28 -4.91
CA LYS A 51 -11.48 15.07 -3.79
C LYS A 51 -10.29 14.35 -3.18
N VAL A 52 -10.35 13.02 -3.10
CA VAL A 52 -9.25 12.18 -2.62
C VAL A 52 -8.04 12.26 -3.55
N ALA A 53 -8.23 12.15 -4.87
CA ALA A 53 -7.13 12.29 -5.83
C ALA A 53 -6.44 13.66 -5.70
N LYS A 54 -7.20 14.75 -5.56
CA LYS A 54 -6.66 16.10 -5.31
C LYS A 54 -5.91 16.19 -3.98
N LEU A 55 -6.43 15.59 -2.91
CA LEU A 55 -5.76 15.52 -1.61
C LEU A 55 -4.40 14.85 -1.71
N LEU A 56 -4.34 13.67 -2.34
CA LEU A 56 -3.13 12.87 -2.45
C LEU A 56 -2.06 13.56 -3.28
N ARG A 57 -2.45 14.17 -4.41
CA ARG A 57 -1.54 15.01 -5.22
C ARG A 57 -0.96 16.17 -4.42
N ALA A 58 -1.81 16.88 -3.67
CA ALA A 58 -1.34 17.99 -2.85
C ALA A 58 -0.45 17.54 -1.68
N ALA A 59 -0.72 16.36 -1.11
CA ALA A 59 0.12 15.72 -0.11
C ALA A 59 1.43 15.11 -0.69
N LYS A 60 1.59 15.13 -2.02
CA LYS A 60 2.71 14.50 -2.75
C LYS A 60 2.85 13.01 -2.47
N ILE A 61 1.72 12.33 -2.26
CA ILE A 61 1.66 10.87 -2.12
C ILE A 61 1.34 10.29 -3.49
N LYS A 62 2.26 9.51 -4.06
CA LYS A 62 2.10 8.96 -5.41
C LYS A 62 1.47 7.56 -5.41
N ASN A 63 1.93 6.68 -4.52
CA ASN A 63 1.52 5.28 -4.49
C ASN A 63 0.26 5.11 -3.63
N VAL A 64 -0.76 4.47 -4.19
CA VAL A 64 -2.06 4.26 -3.53
C VAL A 64 -2.47 2.81 -3.70
N ARG A 65 -2.91 2.19 -2.60
CA ARG A 65 -3.48 0.84 -2.60
C ARG A 65 -4.96 0.91 -2.24
N ILE A 66 -5.80 0.29 -3.06
CA ILE A 66 -7.22 0.03 -2.75
C ILE A 66 -7.46 -1.47 -2.60
N TYR A 67 -8.52 -1.84 -1.89
CA TYR A 67 -8.83 -3.23 -1.51
C TYR A 67 -9.85 -3.91 -2.43
N ASP A 68 -10.26 -3.21 -3.48
CA ASP A 68 -11.24 -3.64 -4.47
C ASP A 68 -10.85 -3.06 -5.85
N ALA A 69 -11.72 -3.23 -6.85
CA ALA A 69 -11.59 -2.65 -8.17
C ALA A 69 -12.70 -1.64 -8.51
N ASN A 70 -13.08 -0.78 -7.56
CA ASN A 70 -14.18 0.15 -7.74
C ASN A 70 -13.88 1.17 -8.86
N HIS A 71 -14.66 1.08 -9.94
CA HIS A 71 -14.47 1.89 -11.15
C HIS A 71 -14.58 3.40 -10.91
N SER A 72 -15.35 3.86 -9.91
CA SER A 72 -15.44 5.30 -9.62
C SER A 72 -14.12 5.85 -9.10
N VAL A 73 -13.37 5.07 -8.31
CA VAL A 73 -12.03 5.45 -7.84
C VAL A 73 -11.01 5.37 -8.95
N ILE A 74 -11.02 4.26 -9.71
CA ILE A 74 -10.08 4.09 -10.81
C ILE A 74 -10.24 5.26 -11.81
N LYS A 75 -11.47 5.59 -12.23
CA LYS A 75 -11.74 6.73 -13.12
C LYS A 75 -11.28 8.07 -12.52
N ALA A 76 -11.56 8.34 -11.26
CA ALA A 76 -11.17 9.60 -10.61
C ALA A 76 -9.65 9.78 -10.48
N PHE A 77 -8.89 8.69 -10.57
CA PHE A 77 -7.43 8.70 -10.53
C PHE A 77 -6.83 8.83 -11.94
N GLY A 78 -7.63 8.75 -12.99
CA GLY A 78 -7.21 8.94 -14.38
C GLY A 78 -6.57 10.31 -14.62
N GLY A 79 -5.40 10.33 -15.26
CA GLY A 79 -4.65 11.54 -15.60
C GLY A 79 -4.06 12.29 -14.40
N THR A 80 -4.10 11.72 -13.19
CA THR A 80 -3.64 12.40 -11.97
C THR A 80 -2.14 12.23 -11.71
N GLY A 81 -1.53 11.20 -12.31
CA GLY A 81 -0.15 10.76 -12.04
C GLY A 81 0.02 9.95 -10.74
N LEU A 82 -1.09 9.56 -10.09
CA LEU A 82 -1.11 8.66 -8.94
C LEU A 82 -1.03 7.21 -9.42
N GLU A 83 -0.14 6.42 -8.82
CA GLU A 83 0.03 5.00 -9.13
C GLU A 83 -0.87 4.15 -8.24
N LEU A 84 -1.71 3.31 -8.85
CA LEU A 84 -2.74 2.53 -8.16
C LEU A 84 -2.43 1.03 -8.19
N VAL A 85 -2.42 0.42 -7.00
CA VAL A 85 -2.58 -1.03 -6.83
C VAL A 85 -4.04 -1.31 -6.53
N VAL A 86 -4.70 -2.09 -7.38
CA VAL A 86 -6.09 -2.51 -7.20
C VAL A 86 -6.17 -3.86 -6.50
N GLY A 87 -7.23 -4.10 -5.73
CA GLY A 87 -7.42 -5.35 -5.00
C GLY A 87 -8.44 -6.25 -5.68
N LEU A 88 -8.13 -7.54 -5.79
CA LEU A 88 -9.14 -8.59 -6.00
C LEU A 88 -9.59 -9.07 -4.61
N PRO A 89 -10.84 -8.81 -4.19
CA PRO A 89 -11.31 -9.15 -2.84
C PRO A 89 -11.26 -10.65 -2.54
N ASN A 90 -11.09 -11.05 -1.28
CA ASN A 90 -11.08 -12.47 -0.86
C ASN A 90 -12.30 -13.25 -1.40
N SER A 91 -13.48 -12.62 -1.43
CA SER A 91 -14.73 -13.22 -1.94
C SER A 91 -14.67 -13.64 -3.41
N GLU A 92 -13.76 -13.08 -4.22
CA GLU A 92 -13.60 -13.41 -5.64
C GLU A 92 -12.50 -14.45 -5.90
N VAL A 93 -11.61 -14.70 -4.93
CA VAL A 93 -10.42 -15.57 -5.10
C VAL A 93 -10.81 -16.97 -5.57
N LYS A 94 -11.79 -17.62 -4.91
CA LYS A 94 -12.29 -18.96 -5.33
C LYS A 94 -12.85 -18.94 -6.76
N GLY A 95 -13.54 -17.86 -7.13
CA GLY A 95 -14.17 -17.69 -8.44
C GLY A 95 -13.16 -17.57 -9.59
N VAL A 96 -12.10 -16.77 -9.40
CA VAL A 96 -11.04 -16.63 -10.42
C VAL A 96 -10.05 -17.79 -10.40
N SER A 97 -9.91 -18.48 -9.27
CA SER A 97 -9.10 -19.70 -9.13
C SER A 97 -9.68 -20.85 -9.97
N SER A 98 -10.99 -21.09 -9.85
CA SER A 98 -11.69 -22.19 -10.53
C SER A 98 -11.99 -21.93 -12.01
N ASN A 99 -11.93 -20.68 -12.47
CA ASN A 99 -12.30 -20.32 -13.85
C ASN A 99 -11.37 -19.25 -14.42
N ALA A 100 -10.48 -19.66 -15.33
CA ALA A 100 -9.55 -18.76 -16.01
C ALA A 100 -10.23 -17.73 -16.93
N GLY A 101 -11.45 -18.01 -17.43
CA GLY A 101 -12.26 -17.05 -18.16
C GLY A 101 -12.73 -15.90 -17.25
N ARG A 102 -13.17 -16.21 -16.03
CA ARG A 102 -13.50 -15.19 -15.03
C ARG A 102 -12.30 -14.34 -14.66
N ALA A 103 -11.11 -14.93 -14.52
CA ALA A 103 -9.89 -14.17 -14.30
C ALA A 103 -9.56 -13.22 -15.46
N LEU A 104 -9.74 -13.68 -16.71
CA LEU A 104 -9.55 -12.87 -17.91
C LEU A 104 -10.52 -11.69 -17.95
N ASP A 105 -11.81 -11.93 -17.75
CA ASP A 105 -12.85 -10.91 -17.72
C ASP A 105 -12.59 -9.90 -16.59
N TRP A 106 -12.21 -10.39 -15.40
CA TRP A 106 -11.87 -9.52 -14.28
C TRP A 106 -10.72 -8.57 -14.62
N VAL A 107 -9.61 -9.06 -15.19
CA VAL A 107 -8.47 -8.19 -15.56
C VAL A 107 -8.86 -7.23 -16.69
N LYS A 108 -9.64 -7.69 -17.67
CA LYS A 108 -10.12 -6.86 -18.77
C LYS A 108 -10.97 -5.69 -18.27
N ASP A 109 -11.96 -5.98 -17.44
CA ASP A 109 -12.96 -5.01 -17.00
C ASP A 109 -12.44 -4.06 -15.91
N ASN A 110 -11.51 -4.54 -15.08
CA ASN A 110 -11.03 -3.78 -13.91
C ASN A 110 -9.65 -3.15 -14.10
N VAL A 111 -8.87 -3.58 -15.09
CA VAL A 111 -7.51 -3.08 -15.32
C VAL A 111 -7.32 -2.60 -16.76
N GLN A 112 -7.48 -3.49 -17.75
CA GLN A 112 -7.21 -3.14 -19.15
C GLN A 112 -8.09 -1.97 -19.65
N ALA A 113 -9.36 -1.93 -19.23
CA ALA A 113 -10.30 -0.89 -19.62
C ALA A 113 -9.92 0.53 -19.14
N PHE A 114 -9.01 0.67 -18.18
CA PHE A 114 -8.66 1.95 -17.55
C PHE A 114 -7.26 2.45 -17.89
N ILE A 115 -6.38 1.59 -18.37
CA ILE A 115 -5.04 1.96 -18.84
C ILE A 115 -5.09 2.40 -20.32
N PRO A 116 -4.24 3.35 -20.76
CA PRO A 116 -3.23 4.06 -19.97
C PRO A 116 -3.77 5.32 -19.25
N HIS A 117 -5.08 5.58 -19.28
CA HIS A 117 -5.61 6.80 -18.69
C HIS A 117 -5.39 6.87 -17.18
N THR A 118 -5.52 5.75 -16.47
CA THR A 118 -5.19 5.61 -15.05
C THR A 118 -3.91 4.80 -14.91
N ASP A 119 -2.96 5.25 -14.08
CA ASP A 119 -1.71 4.53 -13.82
C ASP A 119 -1.95 3.35 -12.86
N ILE A 120 -2.64 2.30 -13.33
CA ILE A 120 -2.71 1.04 -12.59
C ILE A 120 -1.38 0.31 -12.76
N VAL A 121 -0.72 0.00 -11.64
CA VAL A 121 0.64 -0.57 -11.63
C VAL A 121 0.70 -1.96 -11.00
N GLY A 122 -0.39 -2.41 -10.38
CA GLY A 122 -0.43 -3.75 -9.79
C GLY A 122 -1.81 -4.23 -9.40
N ILE A 123 -1.91 -5.54 -9.23
CA ILE A 123 -3.08 -6.26 -8.72
C ILE A 123 -2.65 -7.01 -7.46
N ALA A 124 -3.33 -6.74 -6.35
CA ALA A 124 -3.21 -7.51 -5.11
C ALA A 124 -4.34 -8.55 -5.07
N VAL A 125 -3.99 -9.83 -5.22
CA VAL A 125 -4.95 -10.95 -5.24
C VAL A 125 -5.19 -11.41 -3.81
N GLY A 126 -6.35 -11.07 -3.26
CA GLY A 126 -6.67 -11.30 -1.85
C GLY A 126 -5.85 -10.44 -0.88
N ASN A 127 -6.25 -10.47 0.38
CA ASN A 127 -5.58 -9.82 1.49
C ASN A 127 -5.62 -10.73 2.71
N GLU A 128 -4.44 -11.07 3.23
CA GLU A 128 -4.24 -11.92 4.41
C GLU A 128 -4.88 -13.31 4.33
N VAL A 129 -5.05 -13.86 3.13
CA VAL A 129 -5.74 -15.15 2.92
C VAL A 129 -5.14 -16.30 3.75
N LEU A 130 -3.82 -16.36 3.93
CA LEU A 130 -3.13 -17.46 4.64
C LEU A 130 -2.90 -17.21 6.14
N GLY A 131 -3.47 -16.15 6.72
CA GLY A 131 -3.23 -15.77 8.11
C GLY A 131 -4.10 -14.61 8.60
N GLY A 132 -5.30 -14.48 8.06
CA GLY A 132 -6.25 -13.43 8.36
C GLY A 132 -7.46 -14.00 9.10
N SER A 133 -8.57 -13.26 9.11
CA SER A 133 -9.82 -13.71 9.73
C SER A 133 -10.48 -14.91 9.04
N ASP A 134 -10.05 -15.21 7.82
CA ASP A 134 -10.57 -16.28 6.97
C ASP A 134 -9.59 -17.47 6.93
N ASP A 135 -8.63 -17.56 7.87
CA ASP A 135 -7.60 -18.61 7.88
C ASP A 135 -8.18 -20.03 8.11
N ASP A 136 -9.38 -20.12 8.69
CA ASP A 136 -10.16 -21.36 8.81
C ASP A 136 -10.89 -21.76 7.50
N ASP A 137 -10.89 -20.93 6.44
CA ASP A 137 -11.44 -21.29 5.12
C ASP A 137 -10.37 -21.99 4.26
N ASP A 138 -10.20 -23.30 4.49
CA ASP A 138 -9.24 -24.16 3.78
C ASP A 138 -9.37 -24.06 2.25
N GLU A 139 -10.60 -23.95 1.73
CA GLU A 139 -10.84 -23.81 0.29
C GLU A 139 -10.32 -22.47 -0.24
N LEU A 140 -10.48 -21.38 0.51
CA LEU A 140 -9.98 -20.06 0.12
C LEU A 140 -8.45 -20.07 0.10
N SER A 141 -7.85 -20.63 1.14
CA SER A 141 -6.40 -20.80 1.27
C SER A 141 -5.82 -21.63 0.13
N ALA A 142 -6.44 -22.77 -0.20
CA ALA A 142 -6.02 -23.63 -1.31
C ALA A 142 -6.22 -22.97 -2.68
N ALA A 143 -7.22 -22.10 -2.83
CA ALA A 143 -7.54 -21.42 -4.09
C ALA A 143 -6.52 -20.34 -4.48
N LEU A 144 -5.77 -19.77 -3.52
CA LEU A 144 -4.96 -18.57 -3.70
C LEU A 144 -3.91 -18.69 -4.82
N LEU A 145 -3.13 -19.78 -4.85
CA LEU A 145 -2.08 -19.95 -5.86
C LEU A 145 -2.65 -19.96 -7.27
N HIS A 146 -3.74 -20.70 -7.48
CA HIS A 146 -4.40 -20.81 -8.78
C HIS A 146 -5.05 -19.47 -9.19
N ALA A 147 -5.64 -18.73 -8.24
CA ALA A 147 -6.14 -17.38 -8.49
C ALA A 147 -5.03 -16.45 -8.98
N VAL A 148 -3.90 -16.40 -8.26
CA VAL A 148 -2.73 -15.59 -8.61
C VAL A 148 -2.20 -15.95 -10.00
N LYS A 149 -2.06 -17.24 -10.30
CA LYS A 149 -1.64 -17.74 -11.63
C LYS A 149 -2.62 -17.34 -12.73
N ASN A 150 -3.92 -17.50 -12.51
CA ASN A 150 -4.94 -17.15 -13.50
C ASN A 150 -4.97 -15.64 -13.79
N ILE A 151 -4.83 -14.79 -12.76
CA ILE A 151 -4.73 -13.34 -12.93
C ILE A 151 -3.46 -12.96 -13.70
N HIS A 152 -2.30 -13.53 -13.35
CA HIS A 152 -1.07 -13.31 -14.10
C HIS A 152 -1.22 -13.73 -15.58
N ASN A 153 -1.73 -14.93 -15.83
CA ASN A 153 -1.94 -15.42 -17.20
C ASN A 153 -2.92 -14.55 -17.98
N ALA A 154 -3.95 -13.99 -17.32
CA ALA A 154 -4.85 -13.01 -17.93
C ALA A 154 -4.10 -11.73 -18.33
N THR A 155 -3.21 -11.19 -17.48
CA THR A 155 -2.38 -10.03 -17.87
C THR A 155 -1.47 -10.32 -19.06
N GLN A 156 -0.90 -11.53 -19.16
CA GLN A 156 -0.10 -11.93 -20.31
C GLN A 156 -0.94 -12.02 -21.58
N LYS A 157 -2.11 -12.67 -21.53
CA LYS A 157 -3.04 -12.77 -22.68
C LYS A 157 -3.51 -11.41 -23.18
N LEU A 158 -3.65 -10.45 -22.27
CA LEU A 158 -4.07 -9.08 -22.59
C LEU A 158 -2.90 -8.17 -22.99
N GLY A 159 -1.66 -8.66 -22.96
CA GLY A 159 -0.46 -7.92 -23.36
C GLY A 159 -0.03 -6.83 -22.38
N ILE A 160 -0.37 -6.96 -21.09
CA ILE A 160 -0.15 -5.91 -20.07
C ILE A 160 0.71 -6.40 -18.89
N SER A 161 1.24 -7.63 -18.94
CA SER A 161 2.05 -8.23 -17.86
C SER A 161 3.32 -7.44 -17.53
N ASP A 162 3.88 -6.71 -18.48
CA ASP A 162 5.11 -5.92 -18.27
C ASP A 162 4.84 -4.59 -17.51
N ALA A 163 3.57 -4.21 -17.38
CA ALA A 163 3.15 -2.99 -16.69
C ALA A 163 2.52 -3.26 -15.32
N ILE A 164 2.01 -4.47 -15.09
CA ILE A 164 1.17 -4.79 -13.94
C ILE A 164 1.84 -5.84 -13.03
N GLN A 165 2.23 -5.44 -11.83
CA GLN A 165 2.79 -6.35 -10.84
C GLN A 165 1.68 -7.14 -10.13
N ILE A 166 1.79 -8.47 -10.09
CA ILE A 166 0.83 -9.34 -9.39
C ILE A 166 1.38 -9.71 -8.02
N THR A 167 0.62 -9.44 -6.95
CA THR A 167 1.03 -9.69 -5.56
C THR A 167 -0.11 -10.34 -4.79
N THR A 168 0.17 -10.79 -3.57
CA THR A 168 -0.83 -11.03 -2.53
C THR A 168 -0.23 -10.58 -1.20
N ALA A 169 -1.04 -9.96 -0.34
CA ALA A 169 -0.58 -9.44 0.94
C ALA A 169 -0.80 -10.49 2.04
N HIS A 170 0.21 -10.66 2.91
CA HIS A 170 0.16 -11.57 4.04
C HIS A 170 0.12 -10.78 5.35
N SER A 171 -0.52 -11.33 6.38
CA SER A 171 -0.35 -10.86 7.75
C SER A 171 0.93 -11.48 8.34
N GLN A 172 1.35 -11.01 9.52
CA GLN A 172 2.43 -11.65 10.26
C GLN A 172 2.04 -13.00 10.89
N ALA A 173 0.75 -13.39 10.86
CA ALA A 173 0.28 -14.65 11.42
C ALA A 173 0.71 -15.87 10.59
N VAL A 174 1.28 -15.67 9.40
CA VAL A 174 1.91 -16.74 8.60
C VAL A 174 3.21 -17.25 9.23
N PHE A 175 3.79 -16.53 10.20
CA PHE A 175 5.05 -16.90 10.86
C PHE A 175 4.83 -17.71 12.14
N ALA A 176 5.72 -18.68 12.40
CA ALA A 176 5.70 -19.50 13.62
C ALA A 176 6.34 -18.77 14.80
N ASN A 177 7.55 -18.25 14.57
CA ASN A 177 8.32 -17.45 15.51
C ASN A 177 8.71 -16.15 14.82
N SER A 178 8.92 -15.07 15.56
CA SER A 178 9.45 -13.81 15.01
C SER A 178 10.43 -13.09 15.95
N TYR A 179 10.83 -13.76 17.03
CA TYR A 179 11.80 -13.26 17.99
C TYR A 179 12.80 -14.36 18.40
N PRO A 180 14.12 -14.09 18.31
CA PRO A 180 14.72 -12.94 17.62
C PRO A 180 14.41 -12.99 16.11
N PRO A 181 14.50 -11.87 15.35
CA PRO A 181 14.12 -11.85 13.93
C PRO A 181 14.74 -12.99 13.09
N SER A 182 16.01 -13.33 13.33
CA SER A 182 16.72 -14.39 12.60
C SER A 182 16.27 -15.83 12.87
N SER A 183 15.33 -16.05 13.80
CA SER A 183 14.70 -17.36 14.05
C SER A 183 13.37 -17.53 13.33
N CYS A 184 12.91 -16.49 12.62
CA CYS A 184 11.60 -16.49 11.99
C CYS A 184 11.51 -17.51 10.86
N THR A 185 10.44 -18.30 10.88
CA THR A 185 10.08 -19.29 9.85
C THR A 185 8.58 -19.20 9.59
N PHE A 186 8.13 -19.70 8.44
CA PHE A 186 6.69 -19.89 8.20
C PHE A 186 6.13 -21.00 9.12
N LYS A 187 4.88 -20.85 9.56
CA LYS A 187 4.14 -21.91 10.24
C LYS A 187 4.09 -23.15 9.37
N GLU A 188 4.25 -24.33 9.96
CA GLU A 188 4.17 -25.60 9.25
C GLU A 188 2.83 -25.76 8.52
N SER A 189 1.73 -25.37 9.18
CA SER A 189 0.39 -25.35 8.61
C SER A 189 0.24 -24.44 7.39
N VAL A 190 1.09 -23.42 7.22
CA VAL A 190 1.04 -22.47 6.11
C VAL A 190 2.11 -22.78 5.05
N ALA A 191 3.23 -23.39 5.45
CA ALA A 191 4.41 -23.58 4.61
C ALA A 191 4.11 -24.36 3.32
N HIS A 192 3.20 -25.33 3.37
CA HIS A 192 2.81 -26.14 2.21
C HIS A 192 2.06 -25.32 1.13
N LEU A 193 1.37 -24.24 1.52
CA LEU A 193 0.73 -23.28 0.60
C LEU A 193 1.68 -22.16 0.21
N MET A 194 2.50 -21.69 1.17
CA MET A 194 3.40 -20.57 0.98
C MET A 194 4.54 -20.89 0.01
N LYS A 195 5.20 -22.05 0.13
CA LYS A 195 6.37 -22.37 -0.72
C LYS A 195 6.05 -22.39 -2.22
N PRO A 196 4.95 -23.01 -2.69
CA PRO A 196 4.54 -22.93 -4.09
C PRO A 196 4.19 -21.50 -4.56
N LEU A 197 3.63 -20.69 -3.66
CA LEU A 197 3.32 -19.29 -3.93
C LEU A 197 4.58 -18.44 -4.08
N LEU A 198 5.56 -18.63 -3.19
CA LEU A 198 6.88 -18.01 -3.27
C LEU A 198 7.64 -18.43 -4.54
N GLN A 199 7.54 -19.70 -4.94
CA GLN A 199 8.12 -20.20 -6.19
C GLN A 199 7.57 -19.41 -7.37
N PHE A 200 6.24 -19.30 -7.47
CA PHE A 200 5.59 -18.57 -8.55
C PHE A 200 5.95 -17.08 -8.54
N PHE A 201 5.95 -16.43 -7.37
CA PHE A 201 6.34 -15.02 -7.29
C PHE A 201 7.81 -14.77 -7.62
N SER A 202 8.71 -15.72 -7.32
CA SER A 202 10.11 -15.67 -7.75
C SER A 202 10.22 -15.71 -9.28
N GLU A 203 9.49 -16.62 -9.94
CA GLU A 203 9.44 -16.75 -11.41
C GLU A 203 8.97 -15.46 -12.09
N ILE A 204 7.99 -14.77 -11.51
CA ILE A 204 7.48 -13.49 -12.04
C ILE A 204 8.17 -12.25 -11.42
N ARG A 205 9.21 -12.45 -10.60
CA ARG A 205 10.01 -11.41 -9.92
C ARG A 205 9.19 -10.43 -9.07
N SER A 206 8.12 -10.92 -8.46
CA SER A 206 7.21 -10.18 -7.59
C SER A 206 7.67 -10.20 -6.13
N PRO A 207 7.48 -9.10 -5.38
CA PRO A 207 7.89 -9.04 -3.97
C PRO A 207 6.95 -9.85 -3.06
N PHE A 208 7.49 -10.22 -1.91
CA PHE A 208 6.68 -10.65 -0.77
C PHE A 208 6.02 -9.44 -0.13
N CYS A 209 4.69 -9.40 -0.13
CA CYS A 209 3.93 -8.29 0.44
C CYS A 209 3.44 -8.65 1.84
N LEU A 210 3.75 -7.80 2.83
CA LEU A 210 3.49 -8.07 4.23
C LEU A 210 2.80 -6.87 4.90
N ASN A 211 1.72 -7.13 5.61
CA ASN A 211 1.10 -6.20 6.52
C ASN A 211 1.84 -6.28 7.87
N VAL A 212 2.43 -5.17 8.31
CA VAL A 212 3.32 -5.12 9.48
C VAL A 212 2.80 -4.12 10.50
N TYR A 213 2.45 -4.57 11.69
CA TYR A 213 1.83 -3.71 12.71
C TYR A 213 2.58 -3.76 14.04
N PRO A 214 3.57 -2.87 14.26
CA PRO A 214 4.17 -2.67 15.58
C PRO A 214 3.11 -2.32 16.65
N PHE A 215 2.04 -1.63 16.27
CA PHE A 215 0.89 -1.34 17.13
C PHE A 215 0.24 -2.61 17.71
N LEU A 216 -0.08 -3.60 16.86
CA LEU A 216 -0.71 -4.84 17.31
C LEU A 216 0.25 -5.67 18.16
N ALA A 217 1.51 -5.79 17.72
CA ALA A 217 2.54 -6.49 18.48
C ALA A 217 2.70 -5.92 19.89
N TYR A 218 2.77 -4.58 20.02
CA TYR A 218 2.80 -3.90 21.31
C TYR A 218 1.51 -4.11 22.11
N THR A 219 0.34 -3.94 21.51
CA THR A 219 -0.95 -4.07 22.21
C THR A 219 -1.09 -5.45 22.88
N TYR A 220 -0.67 -6.52 22.22
CA TYR A 220 -0.75 -7.88 22.77
C TYR A 220 0.44 -8.32 23.63
N ASN A 221 1.53 -7.53 23.69
CA ASN A 221 2.75 -7.88 24.43
C ASN A 221 3.37 -6.65 25.12
N SER A 222 2.52 -5.77 25.67
CA SER A 222 2.94 -4.47 26.22
C SER A 222 3.84 -4.58 27.47
N ASP A 223 3.82 -5.74 28.13
CA ASP A 223 4.71 -6.14 29.23
C ASP A 223 6.14 -6.46 28.75
N LYS A 224 6.30 -6.84 27.48
CA LYS A 224 7.57 -7.29 26.89
C LYS A 224 8.17 -6.29 25.91
N ILE A 225 7.34 -5.54 25.20
CA ILE A 225 7.76 -4.64 24.14
C ILE A 225 7.83 -3.22 24.71
N ASN A 226 9.01 -2.60 24.63
CA ASN A 226 9.15 -1.19 24.96
C ASN A 226 8.35 -0.32 23.97
N ILE A 227 7.52 0.59 24.47
CA ILE A 227 6.68 1.44 23.62
C ILE A 227 7.50 2.29 22.64
N ASN A 228 8.65 2.82 23.05
CA ASN A 228 9.52 3.61 22.14
C ASN A 228 10.14 2.73 21.05
N TYR A 229 10.39 1.44 21.32
CA TYR A 229 10.82 0.50 20.29
C TYR A 229 9.73 0.28 19.23
N ALA A 230 8.46 0.19 19.64
CA ALA A 230 7.31 0.10 18.74
C ALA A 230 7.03 1.41 17.98
N LEU A 231 7.28 2.57 18.60
CA LEU A 231 7.04 3.91 18.04
C LEU A 231 8.18 4.46 17.17
N LEU A 232 9.20 3.64 16.86
CA LEU A 232 10.43 4.09 16.19
C LEU A 232 11.11 5.28 16.91
N GLY A 233 10.99 5.32 18.23
CA GLY A 233 11.55 6.33 19.11
C GLY A 233 12.90 5.91 19.72
N ILE A 234 13.49 6.78 20.53
CA ILE A 234 14.75 6.49 21.22
C ILE A 234 14.53 5.41 22.28
N ASN A 235 15.29 4.33 22.19
CA ASN A 235 15.25 3.19 23.10
C ASN A 235 16.59 2.44 23.03
N ARG A 236 16.75 1.33 23.76
CA ARG A 236 17.99 0.54 23.79
C ARG A 236 18.17 -0.39 22.59
N GLY A 237 17.13 -0.55 21.77
CA GLY A 237 17.05 -1.53 20.70
C GLY A 237 17.05 -2.96 21.22
N VAL A 238 17.09 -3.89 20.27
CA VAL A 238 17.18 -5.34 20.51
C VAL A 238 18.36 -5.88 19.72
N PHE A 239 19.21 -6.67 20.37
CA PHE A 239 20.32 -7.34 19.73
C PHE A 239 19.94 -8.79 19.41
N ASP A 240 20.14 -9.20 18.16
CA ASP A 240 19.92 -10.56 17.71
C ASP A 240 21.24 -11.34 17.81
N ASN A 241 21.33 -12.27 18.76
CA ASN A 241 22.55 -13.04 19.03
C ASN A 241 23.01 -13.93 17.86
N LYS A 242 22.10 -14.37 16.98
CA LYS A 242 22.44 -15.28 15.88
C LYS A 242 23.03 -14.54 14.68
N THR A 243 22.53 -13.33 14.40
CA THR A 243 23.01 -12.51 13.26
C THR A 243 23.95 -11.39 13.68
N HIS A 244 24.07 -11.11 14.97
CA HIS A 244 24.77 -9.95 15.54
C HIS A 244 24.24 -8.61 15.03
N LEU A 245 23.01 -8.59 14.53
CA LEU A 245 22.34 -7.36 14.11
C LEU A 245 21.68 -6.69 15.30
N HIS A 246 21.73 -5.36 15.31
CA HIS A 246 21.02 -4.54 16.28
C HIS A 246 19.85 -3.84 15.60
N TYR A 247 18.69 -3.94 16.25
CA TYR A 247 17.43 -3.38 15.79
C TYR A 247 17.05 -2.21 16.68
N ASP A 248 17.06 -1.00 16.13
CA ASP A 248 16.65 0.21 16.85
C ASP A 248 15.13 0.34 17.01
N ASN A 249 14.35 -0.38 16.19
CA ASN A 249 12.89 -0.29 16.18
C ASN A 249 12.23 -1.60 15.77
N LEU A 250 10.99 -1.81 16.24
CA LEU A 250 10.23 -3.03 16.02
C LEU A 250 9.84 -3.23 14.55
N LEU A 251 9.61 -2.17 13.79
CA LEU A 251 9.25 -2.27 12.38
C LEU A 251 10.38 -2.95 11.59
N ASP A 252 11.62 -2.49 11.74
CA ASP A 252 12.78 -3.09 11.07
C ASP A 252 12.97 -4.56 11.49
N ALA A 253 12.77 -4.88 12.78
CA ALA A 253 12.84 -6.26 13.27
C ALA A 253 11.74 -7.17 12.68
N GLN A 254 10.51 -6.68 12.55
CA GLN A 254 9.40 -7.43 11.96
C GLN A 254 9.60 -7.68 10.45
N ILE A 255 10.20 -6.72 9.74
CA ILE A 255 10.55 -6.89 8.31
C ILE A 255 11.68 -7.89 8.16
N ASP A 256 12.72 -7.82 9.01
CA ASP A 256 13.83 -8.77 8.93
C ASP A 256 13.48 -10.18 9.41
N ALA A 257 12.46 -10.32 10.26
CA ALA A 257 11.84 -11.61 10.52
C ALA A 257 11.23 -12.21 9.24
N ALA A 258 10.54 -11.40 8.42
CA ALA A 258 10.05 -11.87 7.13
C ALA A 258 11.18 -12.28 6.17
N TYR A 259 12.26 -11.49 6.10
CA TYR A 259 13.44 -11.86 5.31
C TYR A 259 14.09 -13.17 5.81
N ALA A 260 14.15 -13.39 7.13
CA ALA A 260 14.66 -14.64 7.69
C ALA A 260 13.77 -15.84 7.31
N ALA A 261 12.45 -15.69 7.36
CA ALA A 261 11.52 -16.75 6.94
C ALA A 261 11.61 -17.05 5.43
N LEU A 262 11.80 -16.02 4.61
CA LEU A 262 12.04 -16.17 3.18
C LEU A 262 13.36 -16.91 2.91
N GLU A 263 14.43 -16.55 3.63
CA GLU A 263 15.73 -17.21 3.50
C GLU A 263 15.68 -18.69 3.93
N ASP A 264 15.02 -19.00 5.05
CA ASP A 264 14.76 -20.37 5.51
C ASP A 264 13.97 -21.20 4.48
N ALA A 265 13.01 -20.56 3.80
CA ALA A 265 12.23 -21.18 2.73
C ALA A 265 12.97 -21.28 1.38
N GLY A 266 14.19 -20.75 1.24
CA GLY A 266 15.00 -20.79 0.02
C GLY A 266 14.83 -19.59 -0.92
N TYR A 267 14.19 -18.51 -0.48
CA TYR A 267 13.83 -17.33 -1.28
C TYR A 267 14.55 -16.05 -0.79
N ARG A 268 15.86 -16.16 -0.54
CA ARG A 268 16.70 -15.10 0.04
C ARG A 268 16.68 -13.77 -0.73
N GLU A 269 16.56 -13.84 -2.05
CA GLU A 269 16.59 -12.68 -2.97
C GLU A 269 15.24 -11.98 -3.13
N THR A 270 14.17 -12.51 -2.51
CA THR A 270 12.83 -11.91 -2.59
C THR A 270 12.78 -10.61 -1.80
N ASP A 271 12.40 -9.52 -2.46
CA ASP A 271 12.14 -8.24 -1.79
C ASP A 271 10.88 -8.30 -0.94
N VAL A 272 10.88 -7.54 0.17
CA VAL A 272 9.70 -7.31 0.99
C VAL A 272 9.13 -5.91 0.74
N ILE A 273 7.83 -5.81 0.50
CA ILE A 273 7.09 -4.55 0.52
C ILE A 273 6.10 -4.58 1.69
N VAL A 274 6.12 -3.55 2.52
CA VAL A 274 5.12 -3.39 3.57
C VAL A 274 3.83 -2.86 2.95
N THR A 275 2.78 -3.69 2.90
CA THR A 275 1.52 -3.33 2.23
C THR A 275 0.50 -2.67 3.14
N GLU A 276 0.74 -2.74 4.44
CA GLU A 276 0.03 -1.99 5.47
C GLU A 276 0.93 -1.81 6.69
N THR A 277 0.92 -0.61 7.25
CA THR A 277 1.46 -0.35 8.59
C THR A 277 0.91 0.95 9.13
N GLY A 278 0.61 1.01 10.42
CA GLY A 278 -0.04 2.18 11.02
C GLY A 278 -0.22 2.06 12.52
N TRP A 279 -0.80 3.11 13.10
CA TRP A 279 -1.07 3.17 14.54
C TRP A 279 -2.38 3.91 14.80
N ALA A 280 -3.31 3.25 15.49
CA ALA A 280 -4.62 3.82 15.76
C ALA A 280 -4.55 5.01 16.73
N SER A 281 -5.29 6.07 16.41
CA SER A 281 -5.30 7.32 17.19
C SER A 281 -6.28 7.33 18.35
N HIS A 282 -7.16 6.32 18.41
CA HIS A 282 -8.13 6.15 19.47
C HIS A 282 -8.56 4.68 19.50
N GLY A 283 -8.56 4.04 20.67
CA GLY A 283 -8.97 2.65 20.83
C GLY A 283 -9.90 2.45 22.01
N GLY A 284 -10.35 1.21 22.19
CA GLY A 284 -11.23 0.82 23.29
C GLY A 284 -10.48 0.78 24.63
N ILE A 285 -11.20 0.36 25.68
CA ILE A 285 -10.64 0.26 27.04
C ILE A 285 -9.42 -0.67 27.13
N ASN A 286 -9.37 -1.70 26.28
CA ASN A 286 -8.29 -2.69 26.21
C ASN A 286 -7.18 -2.31 25.21
N GLU A 287 -7.22 -1.09 24.65
CA GLU A 287 -6.26 -0.63 23.65
C GLU A 287 -5.61 0.70 24.09
N PRO A 288 -5.03 0.80 25.30
CA PRO A 288 -4.55 2.06 25.87
C PRO A 288 -3.43 2.72 25.05
N ALA A 289 -2.76 1.94 24.20
CA ALA A 289 -1.71 2.42 23.30
C ALA A 289 -2.27 3.22 22.11
N ALA A 290 -3.55 3.07 21.78
CA ALA A 290 -4.22 3.74 20.68
C ALA A 290 -4.59 5.18 21.08
N THR A 291 -3.60 6.06 21.03
CA THR A 291 -3.75 7.48 21.37
C THR A 291 -3.31 8.37 20.22
N LYS A 292 -3.85 9.58 20.14
CA LYS A 292 -3.42 10.58 19.14
C LYS A 292 -1.93 10.87 19.23
N VAL A 293 -1.36 10.87 20.43
CA VAL A 293 0.08 11.10 20.66
C VAL A 293 0.92 9.97 20.07
N ASN A 294 0.56 8.72 20.35
CA ASN A 294 1.28 7.57 19.82
C ASN A 294 1.11 7.45 18.30
N ALA A 295 -0.12 7.63 17.79
CA ALA A 295 -0.38 7.60 16.35
C ALA A 295 0.40 8.67 15.59
N ARG A 296 0.43 9.90 16.12
CA ARG A 296 1.27 10.97 15.56
C ARG A 296 2.74 10.60 15.59
N THR A 297 3.23 10.09 16.73
CA THR A 297 4.65 9.74 16.91
C THR A 297 5.07 8.65 15.93
N TYR A 298 4.30 7.56 15.85
CA TYR A 298 4.55 6.44 14.94
C TYR A 298 4.59 6.92 13.48
N ASN A 299 3.53 7.56 13.01
CA ASN A 299 3.42 7.95 11.60
C ASN A 299 4.41 9.06 11.20
N TYR A 300 4.76 9.97 12.13
CA TYR A 300 5.81 10.95 11.91
C TYR A 300 7.20 10.29 11.80
N ASN A 301 7.53 9.39 12.72
CA ASN A 301 8.80 8.68 12.70
C ASN A 301 8.92 7.72 11.50
N LEU A 302 7.83 7.05 11.14
CA LEU A 302 7.74 6.22 9.95
C LEU A 302 8.00 7.05 8.68
N ARG A 303 7.35 8.23 8.54
CA ARG A 303 7.61 9.13 7.42
C ARG A 303 9.08 9.53 7.34
N LYS A 304 9.71 9.86 8.48
CA LYS A 304 11.16 10.15 8.55
C LYS A 304 12.01 8.93 8.17
N ARG A 305 11.63 7.74 8.64
CA ARG A 305 12.32 6.47 8.37
C ARG A 305 12.32 6.13 6.88
N LEU A 306 11.18 6.31 6.21
CA LEU A 306 11.03 6.08 4.77
C LEU A 306 11.74 7.16 3.93
N ALA A 307 11.75 8.41 4.40
CA ALA A 307 12.46 9.51 3.73
C ALA A 307 13.99 9.28 3.66
N LYS A 308 14.58 8.51 4.59
CA LYS A 308 16.00 8.13 4.55
C LYS A 308 16.35 7.23 3.36
N ARG A 309 15.36 6.55 2.74
CA ARG A 309 15.56 5.58 1.65
C ARG A 309 16.64 4.53 1.93
N LYS A 310 16.69 4.07 3.19
CA LYS A 310 17.57 2.98 3.64
C LYS A 310 16.75 1.73 3.88
N GLY A 311 17.38 0.57 3.72
CA GLY A 311 16.78 -0.69 4.13
C GLY A 311 16.90 -0.96 5.62
N THR A 312 16.61 -2.19 6.00
CA THR A 312 16.66 -2.72 7.38
C THR A 312 18.08 -3.16 7.74
N PRO A 313 18.37 -3.50 9.02
CA PRO A 313 19.67 -4.07 9.39
C PRO A 313 20.14 -5.26 8.54
N LEU A 314 19.26 -6.21 8.20
CA LEU A 314 19.59 -7.39 7.39
C LEU A 314 19.67 -7.09 5.88
N ARG A 315 18.95 -6.07 5.40
CA ARG A 315 18.92 -5.67 3.98
C ARG A 315 19.18 -4.16 3.82
N PRO A 316 20.36 -3.64 4.22
CA PRO A 316 20.60 -2.20 4.33
C PRO A 316 20.53 -1.44 3.00
N ASN A 317 20.80 -2.15 1.89
CA ASN A 317 20.85 -1.60 0.53
C ASN A 317 19.50 -1.68 -0.21
N THR A 318 18.48 -2.31 0.38
CA THR A 318 17.15 -2.41 -0.23
C THR A 318 16.25 -1.31 0.33
N VAL A 319 15.82 -0.36 -0.50
CA VAL A 319 14.94 0.73 -0.04
C VAL A 319 13.64 0.17 0.53
N LEU A 320 13.39 0.44 1.81
CA LEU A 320 12.12 0.10 2.45
C LEU A 320 10.97 0.87 1.78
N LYS A 321 9.95 0.12 1.34
CA LYS A 321 8.71 0.63 0.76
C LYS A 321 7.56 0.24 1.66
N ALA A 322 6.70 1.21 1.99
CA ALA A 322 5.53 0.96 2.83
C ALA A 322 4.31 1.73 2.35
N TYR A 323 3.14 1.07 2.40
CA TYR A 323 1.84 1.71 2.36
C TYR A 323 1.37 1.94 3.80
N ILE A 324 1.00 3.19 4.09
CA ILE A 324 0.56 3.59 5.42
C ILE A 324 -0.94 3.31 5.54
N PHE A 325 -1.31 2.57 6.57
CA PHE A 325 -2.69 2.26 6.93
C PHE A 325 -3.20 3.28 7.98
N ALA A 326 -4.15 4.15 7.67
CA ALA A 326 -4.81 4.35 6.37
C ALA A 326 -5.07 5.83 6.09
N LEU A 327 -5.60 6.14 4.90
CA LEU A 327 -5.89 7.52 4.51
C LEU A 327 -6.94 8.16 5.43
N PHE A 328 -8.05 7.48 5.68
CA PHE A 328 -9.17 7.99 6.49
C PHE A 328 -9.47 7.11 7.69
N ASN A 329 -10.12 7.71 8.70
CA ASN A 329 -10.83 6.94 9.71
C ASN A 329 -12.05 6.28 9.06
N GLU A 330 -12.20 4.97 9.23
CA GLU A 330 -13.22 4.16 8.56
C GLU A 330 -14.31 3.74 9.55
N ASN A 331 -15.39 4.52 9.62
CA ASN A 331 -16.39 4.40 10.69
C ASN A 331 -17.21 3.09 10.68
N LEU A 332 -17.21 2.36 9.57
CA LEU A 332 -17.93 1.10 9.42
C LEU A 332 -17.03 -0.13 9.60
N LYS A 333 -15.72 0.02 9.87
CA LYS A 333 -14.86 -1.14 10.13
C LYS A 333 -15.38 -1.93 11.35
N PRO A 334 -15.51 -3.26 11.22
CA PRO A 334 -15.84 -4.13 12.35
C PRO A 334 -14.60 -4.32 13.25
N GLY A 335 -14.78 -5.04 14.36
CA GLY A 335 -13.68 -5.39 15.27
C GLY A 335 -13.45 -4.37 16.39
N PRO A 336 -12.24 -4.35 16.97
CA PRO A 336 -11.86 -3.42 18.04
C PRO A 336 -12.08 -1.96 17.67
N PHE A 337 -12.24 -1.08 18.66
CA PHE A 337 -12.55 0.32 18.39
C PHE A 337 -11.39 1.05 17.69
N SER A 338 -10.16 0.59 17.87
CA SER A 338 -8.98 1.06 17.12
C SER A 338 -9.13 0.97 15.61
N GLU A 339 -9.83 -0.04 15.09
CA GLU A 339 -10.04 -0.27 13.66
C GLU A 339 -10.67 0.93 12.94
N LYS A 340 -11.47 1.72 13.66
CA LYS A 340 -12.15 2.92 13.11
C LYS A 340 -11.25 4.16 13.10
N ASN A 341 -10.02 4.08 13.61
CA ASN A 341 -9.24 5.26 14.03
C ASN A 341 -7.78 5.30 13.54
N TYR A 342 -7.44 4.57 12.46
CA TYR A 342 -6.10 4.57 11.84
C TYR A 342 -5.82 5.75 10.90
N GLY A 343 -6.84 6.51 10.51
CA GLY A 343 -6.77 7.53 9.48
C GLY A 343 -5.77 8.65 9.77
N LEU A 344 -4.91 8.95 8.80
CA LEU A 344 -4.10 10.18 8.79
C LEU A 344 -5.00 11.43 8.62
N PHE A 345 -6.16 11.26 8.00
CA PHE A 345 -7.19 12.27 7.84
C PHE A 345 -8.50 11.81 8.49
N LYS A 346 -9.27 12.78 8.98
CA LYS A 346 -10.65 12.57 9.41
C LYS A 346 -11.57 12.45 8.19
N ALA A 347 -12.80 12.01 8.41
CA ALA A 347 -13.81 11.85 7.37
C ALA A 347 -14.08 13.14 6.56
N ASP A 348 -13.94 14.32 7.18
CA ASP A 348 -14.07 15.62 6.51
C ASP A 348 -12.81 16.07 5.74
N GLY A 349 -11.76 15.24 5.72
CA GLY A 349 -10.48 15.51 5.07
C GLY A 349 -9.56 16.49 5.79
N ARG A 350 -9.88 16.91 7.03
CA ARG A 350 -8.89 17.55 7.91
C ARG A 350 -7.88 16.51 8.38
N ILE A 351 -6.68 16.96 8.73
CA ILE A 351 -5.67 16.08 9.34
C ILE A 351 -6.16 15.56 10.70
N SER A 352 -5.88 14.28 10.99
CA SER A 352 -6.14 13.69 12.31
C SER A 352 -5.15 14.22 13.35
N TYR A 353 -3.90 14.38 12.94
CA TYR A 353 -2.77 14.89 13.71
C TYR A 353 -1.67 15.36 12.74
N ASP A 354 -0.83 16.30 13.17
CA ASP A 354 0.18 16.89 12.27
C ASP A 354 1.43 16.02 12.13
N ILE A 355 1.63 15.49 10.93
CA ILE A 355 2.85 14.79 10.49
C ILE A 355 3.46 15.44 9.23
N GLY A 356 3.12 16.70 8.96
CA GLY A 356 3.56 17.47 7.79
C GLY A 356 2.70 17.28 6.54
N PHE A 357 1.42 16.91 6.69
CA PHE A 357 0.44 16.90 5.60
C PHE A 357 -0.53 18.08 5.74
N SER A 358 -1.12 18.50 4.62
CA SER A 358 -2.19 19.50 4.59
C SER A 358 -3.52 18.82 4.28
N GLY A 359 -4.58 19.17 5.02
CA GLY A 359 -5.94 18.65 4.79
C GLY A 359 -6.66 19.35 3.64
N LEU A 360 -7.86 18.85 3.27
CA LEU A 360 -8.71 19.41 2.22
C LEU A 360 -9.09 20.87 2.48
N SER A 361 -9.32 21.27 3.74
CA SER A 361 -9.65 22.66 4.11
C SER A 361 -8.55 23.65 3.67
N ASN A 362 -7.28 23.22 3.73
CA ASN A 362 -6.15 24.03 3.28
C ASN A 362 -6.08 24.14 1.76
N LEU A 363 -6.65 23.19 1.01
CA LEU A 363 -6.74 23.27 -0.45
C LEU A 363 -7.86 24.21 -0.89
N VAL A 364 -8.95 24.26 -0.13
CA VAL A 364 -10.02 25.26 -0.32
C VAL A 364 -9.49 26.66 -0.04
N SER A 365 -8.80 26.87 1.08
CA SER A 365 -8.24 28.19 1.42
C SER A 365 -7.17 28.67 0.44
N LYS A 366 -6.42 27.75 -0.19
CA LYS A 366 -5.42 28.07 -1.23
C LYS A 366 -6.01 28.19 -2.64
N GLY A 367 -7.33 28.09 -2.82
CA GLY A 367 -7.99 28.16 -4.13
C GLY A 367 -7.70 26.97 -5.06
N ILE A 368 -7.11 25.88 -4.54
CA ILE A 368 -6.79 24.65 -5.30
C ILE A 368 -8.05 23.78 -5.48
N MET A 369 -9.07 23.99 -4.63
CA MET A 369 -10.41 23.43 -4.78
C MET A 369 -11.47 24.49 -4.58
N HIS A 370 -12.52 24.49 -5.41
CA HIS A 370 -13.71 25.30 -5.18
C HIS A 370 -14.55 24.71 -4.04
N ALA A 371 -15.07 25.58 -3.17
CA ALA A 371 -16.07 25.20 -2.17
C ALA A 371 -17.38 24.85 -2.89
N SER A 372 -17.67 23.57 -3.06
CA SER A 372 -18.99 23.13 -3.51
C SER A 372 -19.96 23.20 -2.32
N GLY A 373 -21.00 24.04 -2.46
CA GLY A 373 -22.00 24.46 -1.47
C GLY A 373 -22.33 23.49 -0.34
N VAL A 374 -22.04 23.94 0.88
CA VAL A 374 -22.87 23.62 2.05
C VAL A 374 -23.92 24.73 2.10
N LEU A 375 -25.14 24.46 1.64
CA LEU A 375 -26.28 25.31 1.96
C LEU A 375 -26.49 25.21 3.47
N SER A 376 -25.89 26.14 4.20
CA SER A 376 -26.35 26.52 5.53
C SER A 376 -27.74 27.11 5.34
N THR A 377 -28.79 26.37 5.73
CA THR A 377 -30.09 26.96 6.00
C THR A 377 -29.99 27.74 7.30
N ASN A 378 -29.34 28.91 7.25
CA ASN A 378 -29.51 29.92 8.27
C ASN A 378 -30.83 30.63 8.00
N VAL A 379 -31.84 30.29 8.80
CA VAL A 379 -33.03 31.12 8.98
C VAL A 379 -32.55 32.46 9.52
N GLY A 380 -32.46 33.45 8.64
CA GLY A 380 -32.09 34.81 8.99
C GLY A 380 -33.22 35.49 9.74
N HIS A 381 -32.97 35.87 10.99
CA HIS A 381 -33.63 37.02 11.58
C HIS A 381 -33.11 38.30 10.93
N MET A 382 -34.06 39.16 10.57
CA MET A 382 -33.89 40.46 9.91
C MET A 382 -32.80 41.32 10.54
N GLY A 383 -31.95 41.88 9.68
CA GLY A 383 -31.02 42.96 10.00
C GLY A 383 -30.67 43.72 8.73
N VAL A 384 -31.32 44.86 8.56
CA VAL A 384 -31.22 45.77 7.41
C VAL A 384 -29.83 46.40 7.33
N ALA A 385 -29.20 46.39 6.15
CA ALA A 385 -28.17 47.38 5.79
C ALA A 385 -28.00 47.48 4.26
N LEU A 386 -28.55 48.59 3.75
CA LEU A 386 -28.34 49.30 2.49
C LEU A 386 -27.15 48.88 1.60
N THR A 387 -27.45 48.51 0.36
CA THR A 387 -26.51 48.49 -0.77
C THR A 387 -26.60 49.81 -1.54
N PHE A 388 -25.47 50.48 -1.75
CA PHE A 388 -25.29 51.47 -2.81
C PHE A 388 -24.25 50.90 -3.79
N PHE A 389 -24.65 50.63 -5.03
CA PHE A 389 -24.06 51.29 -6.19
C PHE A 389 -24.85 50.95 -7.45
N THR A 390 -25.16 52.03 -8.15
CA THR A 390 -26.01 52.20 -9.31
C THR A 390 -25.38 51.60 -10.57
N PHE A 391 -26.17 50.90 -11.39
CA PHE A 391 -26.04 50.98 -12.85
C PHE A 391 -27.44 51.07 -13.47
N ILE A 392 -27.68 52.21 -14.13
CA ILE A 392 -28.84 52.54 -14.95
C ILE A 392 -28.61 51.89 -16.33
N VAL A 393 -29.69 51.39 -16.94
CA VAL A 393 -30.20 51.74 -18.30
C VAL A 393 -31.08 50.60 -18.86
N MET A 394 -32.39 50.93 -18.98
CA MET A 394 -33.39 50.61 -20.04
C MET A 394 -33.60 49.13 -20.49
N ASN A 395 -34.82 48.62 -20.71
CA ASN A 395 -35.99 49.18 -21.38
C ASN A 395 -37.30 48.44 -20.96
N LEU A 396 -38.38 49.21 -20.84
CA LEU A 396 -39.77 48.99 -21.30
C LEU A 396 -40.25 47.55 -21.60
N PHE A 397 -41.08 46.97 -20.71
CA PHE A 397 -42.55 47.00 -20.74
C PHE A 397 -43.11 46.56 -19.38
#